data_AF-A0A851W5D0-F1
#
_entry.id   AF-A0A851W5D0-F1
#
_cell.length_a   1.000
_cell.length_b   1.000
_cell.length_c   1.000
_cell.angle_alpha   90.00
_cell.angle_beta   90.00
_cell.angle_gamma   90.00
#
_symmetry.space_group_name_H-M   'P 1'
#
loop_
_entity.id
_entity.type
_entity.pdbx_description
1 polymer ?
#
loop_
_entity_poly.entity_id
_entity_poly.type
_entity_poly.pdbx_seq_one_letter_code
_entity_poly.pdbx_strand_id
1 'polypeptide(L)'
;EGMQLLEEDTQNLPPRIRCSDACDPLTLETNHTRCLHRIRQALQHYRDLLGSEIFREQPQPQLESTMEQLLRHVQEGHGRPPRHPPVPAHPWAQPLQRHLALKRLRSFAAVMGRVFNHSAR
;
A
#
# COMPACT_ATOMS: atom_id res chain seq x y z
N GLU A 1 8.39 5.63 -35.49
CA GLU A 1 8.07 4.53 -34.56
C GLU A 1 8.43 4.98 -33.15
N GLY A 2 7.44 5.30 -32.33
CA GLY A 2 7.63 5.74 -30.96
C GLY A 2 6.85 4.82 -30.04
N MET A 3 7.53 3.99 -29.27
CA MET A 3 6.92 3.22 -28.20
C MET A 3 6.40 4.20 -27.15
N GLN A 4 5.09 4.47 -27.18
CA GLN A 4 4.39 5.03 -26.05
C GLN A 4 4.51 4.01 -24.92
N LEU A 5 5.46 4.25 -24.02
CA LEU A 5 5.46 3.66 -22.70
C LEU A 5 4.05 3.89 -22.15
N LEU A 6 3.32 2.80 -21.92
CA LEU A 6 2.07 2.79 -21.17
C LEU A 6 2.24 3.76 -20.00
N GLU A 7 1.58 4.92 -20.06
CA GLU A 7 1.48 5.80 -18.91
C GLU A 7 0.89 4.96 -17.80
N GLU A 8 1.75 4.51 -16.88
CA GLU A 8 1.36 3.69 -15.77
C GLU A 8 0.46 4.56 -14.91
N ASP A 9 -0.85 4.37 -15.04
CA ASP A 9 -1.87 5.24 -14.45
C ASP A 9 -1.53 5.50 -12.97
N THR A 10 -1.00 6.70 -12.75
CA THR A 10 -0.35 7.08 -11.49
C THR A 10 -1.34 7.17 -10.34
N GLN A 11 -2.64 7.24 -10.65
CA GLN A 11 -3.73 7.31 -9.71
C GLN A 11 -3.98 5.98 -8.98
N ASN A 12 -3.67 4.86 -9.64
CA ASN A 12 -3.86 3.51 -9.10
C ASN A 12 -2.62 2.96 -8.36
N LEU A 13 -1.50 3.70 -8.39
CA LEU A 13 -0.27 3.28 -7.73
C LEU A 13 -0.39 3.42 -6.20
N PRO A 14 -0.08 2.35 -5.44
CA PRO A 14 -0.03 2.46 -3.99
C PRO A 14 1.04 3.48 -3.56
N PRO A 15 0.76 4.29 -2.52
CA PRO A 15 1.73 5.25 -2.02
C PRO A 15 2.98 4.51 -1.52
N ARG A 16 4.12 4.84 -2.11
CA ARG A 16 5.44 4.31 -1.71
C ARG A 16 5.96 5.07 -0.49
N ILE A 17 6.67 4.38 0.39
CA ILE A 17 7.50 5.04 1.42
C ILE A 17 8.71 5.66 0.70
N ARG A 18 8.80 6.99 0.74
CA ARG A 18 9.87 7.81 0.16
C ARG A 18 10.89 8.17 1.24
N CYS A 19 12.07 8.60 0.81
CA CYS A 19 13.10 9.11 1.73
C CYS A 19 12.60 10.30 2.57
N SER A 20 11.65 11.09 2.05
CA SER A 20 11.04 12.22 2.76
C SER A 20 10.03 11.84 3.85
N ASP A 21 9.64 10.56 3.91
CA ASP A 21 8.57 10.09 4.80
C ASP A 21 9.07 9.78 6.22
N ALA A 22 10.36 10.03 6.52
CA ALA A 22 10.95 9.94 7.87
C ALA A 22 10.85 8.54 8.50
N CYS A 23 10.95 7.49 7.67
CA CYS A 23 10.97 6.09 8.10
C CYS A 23 12.39 5.54 8.29
N ASP A 24 13.40 6.41 8.35
CA ASP A 24 14.77 6.06 8.71
C ASP A 24 14.92 5.92 10.23
N PRO A 25 15.87 5.11 10.73
CA PRO A 25 16.04 4.84 12.16
C PRO A 25 16.17 6.12 13.02
N LEU A 26 16.99 7.08 12.58
CA LEU A 26 17.25 8.31 13.33
C LEU A 26 15.98 9.13 13.56
N THR A 27 15.12 9.22 12.55
CA THR A 27 13.87 9.99 12.67
C THR A 27 12.80 9.23 13.44
N LEU A 28 12.80 7.89 13.40
CA LEU A 28 11.85 7.08 14.17
C LEU A 28 12.02 7.24 15.69
N GLU A 29 13.25 7.46 16.16
CA GLU A 29 13.56 7.71 17.58
C GLU A 29 12.98 9.04 18.10
N THR A 30 12.86 10.05 17.23
CA THR A 30 12.50 11.42 17.63
C THR A 30 11.07 11.80 17.23
N ASN A 31 10.60 11.40 16.05
CA ASN A 31 9.26 11.69 15.54
C ASN A 31 8.81 10.64 14.51
N HIS A 32 8.08 9.63 14.99
CA HIS A 32 7.55 8.56 14.15
C HIS A 32 6.24 8.91 13.43
N THR A 33 5.59 10.05 13.75
CA THR A 33 4.23 10.36 13.30
C THR A 33 4.13 10.45 11.77
N ARG A 34 5.14 11.03 11.10
CA ARG A 34 5.15 11.14 9.63
C ARG A 34 5.27 9.77 8.97
N CYS A 35 6.15 8.91 9.47
CA CYS A 35 6.29 7.56 8.95
C CYS A 35 5.02 6.73 9.16
N LEU A 36 4.44 6.76 10.37
CA LEU A 36 3.19 6.05 10.66
C LEU A 36 2.03 6.54 9.81
N HIS A 37 1.92 7.86 9.58
CA HIS A 37 0.92 8.41 8.67
C HIS A 37 1.05 7.83 7.26
N ARG A 38 2.30 7.70 6.76
CA ARG A 38 2.56 7.14 5.44
C ARG A 38 2.24 5.64 5.38
N ILE A 39 2.66 4.87 6.38
CA ILE A 39 2.35 3.44 6.51
C ILE A 39 0.83 3.24 6.50
N ARG A 40 0.08 4.05 7.25
CA ARG A 40 -1.39 4.01 7.27
C ARG A 40 -2.01 4.26 5.90
N GLN A 41 -1.54 5.29 5.17
CA GLN A 41 -2.03 5.58 3.82
C GLN A 41 -1.81 4.39 2.86
N ALA A 42 -0.64 3.75 2.94
CA ALA A 42 -0.31 2.61 2.10
C ALA A 42 -1.12 1.36 2.45
N LEU A 43 -1.24 1.03 3.75
CA LEU A 43 -2.08 -0.07 4.19
C LEU A 43 -3.54 0.11 3.75
N GLN A 44 -4.07 1.33 3.84
CA GLN A 44 -5.43 1.64 3.41
C GLN A 44 -5.60 1.45 1.91
N HIS A 45 -4.64 1.93 1.11
CA HIS A 45 -4.65 1.73 -0.33
C HIS A 45 -4.59 0.25 -0.71
N TYR A 46 -3.74 -0.55 -0.06
CA TYR A 46 -3.66 -1.99 -0.34
C TYR A 46 -4.92 -2.73 0.05
N ARG A 47 -5.56 -2.39 1.18
CA ARG A 47 -6.87 -2.94 1.53
C ARG A 47 -7.91 -2.63 0.44
N ASP A 48 -8.04 -1.36 0.05
CA ASP A 48 -9.01 -0.94 -0.95
C ASP A 48 -8.73 -1.57 -2.34
N LEU A 49 -7.44 -1.78 -2.67
CA LEU A 49 -7.01 -2.50 -3.87
C LEU A 49 -7.38 -3.99 -3.84
N LEU A 50 -7.24 -4.66 -2.69
CA LEU A 50 -7.61 -6.07 -2.54
C LEU A 50 -9.12 -6.29 -2.64
N GLY A 51 -9.93 -5.31 -2.23
CA GLY A 51 -11.40 -5.32 -2.40
C GLY A 51 -11.89 -4.83 -3.77
N SER A 52 -10.99 -4.50 -4.70
CA SER A 52 -11.35 -3.96 -6.01
C SER A 52 -11.60 -5.04 -7.07
N GLU A 53 -12.13 -4.63 -8.23
CA GLU A 53 -12.29 -5.50 -9.40
C GLU A 53 -10.97 -6.16 -9.85
N ILE A 54 -9.80 -5.59 -9.53
CA ILE A 54 -8.49 -6.19 -9.87
C ILE A 54 -8.33 -7.59 -9.25
N PHE A 55 -8.84 -7.79 -8.04
CA PHE A 55 -8.72 -9.03 -7.29
C PHE A 55 -10.01 -9.87 -7.28
N ARG A 56 -11.11 -9.39 -7.89
CA ARG A 56 -12.41 -10.08 -7.88
C ARG A 56 -12.36 -11.55 -8.32
N GLU A 57 -11.58 -11.87 -9.36
CA GLU A 57 -11.46 -13.26 -9.85
C GLU A 57 -10.54 -14.13 -8.98
N GLN A 58 -9.63 -13.53 -8.20
CA GLN A 58 -8.68 -14.23 -7.33
C GLN A 58 -8.56 -13.48 -6.00
N PRO A 59 -9.61 -13.54 -5.16
CA PRO A 59 -9.64 -12.83 -3.89
C PRO A 59 -8.52 -13.30 -2.96
N GLN A 60 -8.08 -12.41 -2.07
CA GLN A 60 -7.01 -12.68 -1.11
C GLN A 60 -7.51 -12.43 0.32
N PRO A 61 -8.46 -13.23 0.83
CA PRO A 61 -9.19 -12.92 2.07
C PRO A 61 -8.27 -12.84 3.29
N GLN A 62 -7.26 -13.72 3.38
CA GLN A 62 -6.30 -13.67 4.49
C GLN A 62 -5.45 -12.39 4.46
N LEU A 63 -5.04 -11.96 3.26
CA LEU A 63 -4.23 -10.76 3.11
C LEU A 63 -5.04 -9.49 3.41
N GLU A 64 -6.29 -9.44 2.93
CA GLU A 64 -7.23 -8.36 3.21
C GLU A 64 -7.48 -8.23 4.72
N SER A 65 -7.82 -9.34 5.39
CA SER A 65 -7.98 -9.38 6.85
C SER A 65 -6.70 -8.94 7.59
N THR A 66 -5.52 -9.34 7.10
CA THR A 66 -4.23 -8.91 7.66
C THR A 66 -4.03 -7.40 7.52
N MET A 67 -4.37 -6.81 6.37
CA MET A 67 -4.29 -5.36 6.16
C MET A 67 -5.24 -4.60 7.10
N GLU A 68 -6.46 -5.11 7.29
CA GLU A 68 -7.43 -4.52 8.21
C GLU A 68 -6.94 -4.57 9.67
N GLN A 69 -6.38 -5.70 10.09
CA GLN A 69 -5.79 -5.84 11.42
C GLN A 69 -4.63 -4.84 11.63
N LEU A 70 -3.69 -4.77 10.68
CA LEU A 70 -2.58 -3.81 10.74
C LEU A 70 -3.08 -2.36 10.78
N LEU A 71 -4.09 -2.01 9.97
CA LEU A 71 -4.69 -0.68 9.98
C LEU A 71 -5.25 -0.30 11.36
N ARG A 72 -5.91 -1.24 12.05
CA ARG A 72 -6.44 -1.00 13.40
C ARG A 72 -5.32 -0.70 14.41
N HIS A 73 -4.16 -1.33 14.28
CA HIS A 73 -3.03 -1.10 15.17
C HIS A 73 -2.29 0.22 14.91
N VAL A 74 -2.31 0.72 13.67
CA VAL A 74 -1.59 1.95 13.27
C VAL A 74 -2.52 3.19 13.29
N GLN A 75 -3.80 3.01 13.60
CA GLN A 75 -4.78 4.10 13.65
C GLN A 75 -4.99 4.65 15.07
N GLU A 76 -4.50 5.86 15.32
CA GLU A 76 -5.10 6.79 16.29
C GLU A 76 -6.07 7.71 15.53
N GLY A 77 -7.38 7.47 15.64
CA GLY A 77 -8.43 8.34 15.08
C GLY A 77 -9.03 7.91 13.72
N HIS A 78 -10.30 8.29 13.53
CA HIS A 78 -11.22 7.81 12.49
C HIS A 78 -10.62 7.76 11.08
N GLY A 79 -10.71 6.56 10.48
CA GLY A 79 -10.23 6.24 9.15
C GLY A 79 -10.79 7.17 8.08
N ARG A 80 -9.91 7.58 7.17
CA ARG A 80 -10.31 8.32 5.96
C ARG A 80 -11.38 7.50 5.21
N PRO A 81 -12.42 8.11 4.64
CA PRO A 81 -13.36 7.40 3.78
C PRO A 81 -12.62 6.70 2.62
N PRO A 82 -13.17 5.59 2.10
CA PRO A 82 -12.56 4.85 1.00
C PRO A 82 -12.26 5.80 -0.15
N ARG A 83 -11.03 5.76 -0.67
CA ARG A 83 -10.80 6.29 -2.02
C ARG A 83 -11.43 5.32 -3.00
N HIS A 84 -11.93 5.83 -4.12
CA HIS A 84 -12.50 5.00 -5.18
C HIS A 84 -11.58 3.81 -5.44
N PRO A 85 -12.10 2.56 -5.37
CA PRO A 85 -11.29 1.39 -5.59
C PRO A 85 -10.64 1.49 -6.97
N PRO A 86 -9.37 1.11 -7.09
CA PRO A 86 -8.68 1.15 -8.37
C PRO A 86 -9.42 0.25 -9.37
N VAL A 87 -9.97 0.86 -10.43
CA VAL A 87 -10.64 0.14 -11.51
C VAL A 87 -9.59 -0.27 -12.54
N PRO A 88 -9.58 -1.52 -13.04
CA PRO A 88 -8.73 -1.90 -14.16
C PRO A 88 -9.01 -0.97 -15.35
N ALA A 89 -7.98 -0.34 -15.91
CA ALA A 89 -8.14 0.44 -17.14
C ALA A 89 -8.67 -0.45 -18.29
N HIS A 90 -8.27 -1.73 -18.30
CA HIS A 90 -8.75 -2.73 -19.25
C HIS A 90 -8.75 -4.14 -18.62
N PRO A 91 -9.74 -5.01 -18.91
CA PRO A 91 -9.82 -6.37 -18.36
C PRO A 91 -8.59 -7.23 -18.66
N TRP A 92 -7.99 -7.08 -19.85
CA TRP A 92 -6.80 -7.83 -20.25
C TRP A 92 -5.57 -7.55 -19.36
N ALA A 93 -5.51 -6.35 -18.76
CA ALA A 93 -4.39 -5.94 -17.92
C ALA A 93 -4.51 -6.45 -16.47
N GLN A 94 -5.68 -6.96 -16.09
CA GLN A 94 -6.00 -7.33 -14.72
C GLN A 94 -5.00 -8.33 -14.10
N PRO A 95 -4.55 -9.41 -14.79
CA PRO A 95 -3.56 -10.33 -14.22
C PRO A 95 -2.21 -9.65 -13.96
N LEU A 96 -1.76 -8.79 -14.87
CA LEU A 96 -0.50 -8.04 -14.72
C LEU A 96 -0.60 -7.03 -13.58
N GLN A 97 -1.71 -6.29 -13.49
CA GLN A 97 -1.94 -5.34 -12.40
C GLN A 97 -1.95 -6.03 -11.04
N ARG A 98 -2.59 -7.20 -10.93
CA ARG A 98 -2.58 -8.03 -9.73
C ARG A 98 -1.17 -8.45 -9.34
N HIS A 99 -0.39 -8.95 -10.31
CA HIS A 99 1.00 -9.35 -10.07
C HIS A 99 1.87 -8.18 -9.58
N LEU A 100 1.77 -7.02 -10.23
CA LEU A 100 2.53 -5.82 -9.87
C LEU A 100 2.11 -5.29 -8.49
N ALA A 101 0.81 -5.31 -8.17
CA ALA A 101 0.30 -4.95 -6.85
C ALA A 101 0.93 -5.81 -5.75
N LEU A 102 0.90 -7.14 -5.90
CA LEU A 102 1.49 -8.06 -4.92
C LEU A 102 3.01 -7.89 -4.79
N LYS A 103 3.72 -7.67 -5.90
CA LYS A 103 5.17 -7.40 -5.89
C LYS A 103 5.50 -6.11 -5.11
N ARG A 104 4.70 -5.07 -5.30
CA ARG A 104 4.85 -3.79 -4.58
C ARG A 104 4.51 -3.96 -3.10
N LEU A 105 3.47 -4.72 -2.78
CA LEU A 105 3.09 -5.01 -1.40
C LEU A 105 4.22 -5.73 -0.65
N ARG A 106 4.89 -6.70 -1.26
CA ARG A 106 6.07 -7.37 -0.67
C ARG A 106 7.17 -6.37 -0.32
N SER A 107 7.45 -5.44 -1.22
CA SER A 107 8.47 -4.41 -1.00
C SER A 107 8.09 -3.47 0.14
N PHE A 108 6.81 -3.05 0.18
CA PHE A 108 6.27 -2.24 1.26
C PHE A 108 6.33 -2.96 2.62
N ALA A 109 5.90 -4.23 2.66
CA ALA A 109 5.91 -5.05 3.87
C ALA A 109 7.33 -5.22 4.45
N ALA A 110 8.35 -5.33 3.60
CA ALA A 110 9.74 -5.40 4.03
C ALA A 110 10.19 -4.12 4.75
N VAL A 111 9.82 -2.93 4.23
CA VAL A 111 10.14 -1.65 4.88
C VAL A 111 9.36 -1.49 6.18
N MET A 112 8.05 -1.73 6.15
CA MET A 112 7.18 -1.67 7.32
C MET A 112 7.66 -2.60 8.45
N GLY A 113 8.06 -3.84 8.11
CA GLY A 113 8.62 -4.78 9.08
C GLY A 113 9.91 -4.27 9.73
N ARG A 114 10.78 -3.59 8.98
CA ARG A 114 12.00 -2.96 9.54
C ARG A 114 11.66 -1.81 10.48
N VAL A 115 10.70 -0.95 10.11
CA VAL A 115 10.24 0.17 10.95
C VAL A 115 9.74 -0.35 12.29
N PHE A 116 8.77 -1.28 12.28
CA PHE A 116 8.20 -1.80 13.53
C PHE A 116 9.20 -2.60 14.36
N ASN A 117 10.08 -3.39 13.73
CA ASN A 117 11.12 -4.12 14.46
C ASN A 117 12.18 -3.19 15.07
N HIS A 118 12.45 -2.03 14.47
CA HIS A 118 13.34 -1.04 15.06
C HIS A 118 12.68 -0.35 16.26
N SER A 119 11.43 0.08 16.13
CA SER A 119 10.71 0.78 17.20
C SER A 119 10.27 -0.11 18.38
N ALA A 120 10.23 -1.43 18.20
CA ALA A 120 9.88 -2.38 19.26
C ALA A 120 11.09 -2.88 20.07
N ARG A 121 12.31 -2.44 19.72
CA ARG A 121 13.55 -2.71 20.45
C ARG A 121 13.82 -1.59 21.44
#